data_AF-A0A7J6V8G2-F1
#
_entry.id   AF-A0A7J6V8G2-F1
#
_cell.length_a   1.000
_cell.length_b   1.000
_cell.length_c   1.000
_cell.angle_alpha   90.00
_cell.angle_beta   90.00
_cell.angle_gamma   90.00
#
_symmetry.space_group_name_H-M   'P 1'
#
loop_
_entity.id
_entity.type
_entity.pdbx_description
1 polymer ?
#
loop_
_entity_poly.entity_id
_entity_poly.type
_entity_poly.pdbx_seq_one_letter_code
_entity_poly.pdbx_strand_id
1 'polypeptide(L)'
;MIVTSRVQLNSKKRSFRFFNFWVQEAGYHEVVKRAWTMGAAGNPMYRFMCKRRFTKHELITWYKNSIGNVNNKLEEAKEEVEE
;
A
#
# COMPACT_ATOMS: atom_id res chain seq x y z
N MET A 1 12.41 17.44 9.63
CA MET A 1 10.98 17.76 9.51
C MET A 1 10.17 16.46 9.52
N ILE A 2 9.73 16.02 10.69
CA ILE A 2 8.82 14.87 10.80
C ILE A 2 7.41 15.44 10.64
N VAL A 3 6.77 15.18 9.50
CA VAL A 3 5.40 15.64 9.24
C VAL A 3 4.44 14.71 9.99
N THR A 4 4.24 14.96 11.28
CA THR A 4 3.15 14.35 12.05
C THR A 4 1.83 14.95 11.58
N SER A 5 1.23 14.34 10.56
CA SER A 5 -0.09 14.74 10.07
C SER A 5 -1.15 14.24 11.05
N ARG A 6 -1.79 15.13 11.82
CA ARG A 6 -2.95 14.80 12.65
C ARG A 6 -4.04 14.19 11.76
N VAL A 7 -4.55 13.03 12.14
CA VAL A 7 -5.59 12.31 11.40
C VAL A 7 -6.92 13.04 11.61
N GLN A 8 -7.26 13.98 10.72
CA GLN A 8 -8.64 14.43 10.57
C GLN A 8 -9.38 13.43 9.66
N LEU A 9 -10.33 12.71 10.27
CA LEU A 9 -11.29 11.81 9.61
C LEU A 9 -12.36 12.65 8.88
N ASN A 10 -11.98 13.32 7.79
CA ASN A 10 -12.95 13.94 6.90
C ASN A 10 -13.25 12.97 5.75
N SER A 11 -14.53 12.61 5.56
CA SER A 11 -15.02 11.48 4.73
C SER A 11 -14.87 11.66 3.20
N LYS A 12 -13.92 12.47 2.75
CA LYS A 12 -13.53 12.54 1.33
C LYS A 12 -12.51 11.43 1.06
N LYS A 13 -12.78 10.55 0.08
CA LYS A 13 -11.84 9.50 -0.37
C LYS A 13 -10.50 10.17 -0.69
N ARG A 14 -9.50 9.99 0.19
CA ARG A 14 -8.17 10.59 0.02
C ARG A 14 -7.55 10.09 -1.29
N SER A 15 -6.88 10.99 -1.99
CA SER A 15 -6.06 10.62 -3.14
C SER A 15 -4.97 9.64 -2.71
N PHE A 16 -4.53 8.80 -3.64
CA PHE A 16 -3.42 7.90 -3.38
C PHE A 16 -2.15 8.68 -3.08
N ARG A 17 -1.48 8.34 -1.98
CA ARG A 17 -0.20 8.89 -1.59
C ARG A 17 0.80 7.75 -1.49
N PHE A 18 1.90 7.89 -2.22
CA PHE A 18 3.04 7.00 -2.10
C PHE A 18 3.83 7.38 -0.84
N PHE A 19 4.31 6.39 -0.10
CA PHE A 19 5.17 6.60 1.05
C PHE A 19 6.57 6.10 0.71
N ASN A 20 7.58 6.96 0.92
CA ASN A 20 8.97 6.62 0.55
C ASN A 20 9.51 5.39 1.30
N PHE A 21 9.04 5.15 2.53
CA PHE A 21 9.46 3.97 3.30
C PHE A 21 9.01 2.65 2.68
N TRP A 22 7.98 2.64 1.82
CA TRP A 22 7.57 1.42 1.13
C TRP A 22 8.72 0.80 0.33
N VAL A 23 9.63 1.60 -0.21
CA VAL A 23 10.78 1.10 -0.98
C VAL A 23 11.71 0.22 -0.14
N GLN A 24 11.73 0.43 1.18
CA GLN A 24 12.59 -0.30 2.13
C GLN A 24 11.88 -1.53 2.71
N GLU A 25 10.55 -1.59 2.60
CA GLU A 25 9.75 -2.68 3.16
C GLU A 25 9.83 -3.96 2.32
N ALA A 26 9.85 -5.09 3.02
CA ALA A 26 9.88 -6.39 2.37
C ALA A 26 8.62 -6.61 1.52
N GLY A 27 8.81 -7.08 0.28
CA GLY A 27 7.73 -7.37 -0.65
C GLY A 27 7.28 -6.20 -1.53
N TYR A 28 7.70 -4.96 -1.27
CA TYR A 28 7.36 -3.83 -2.15
C TYR A 28 7.77 -4.06 -3.61
N HIS A 29 9.02 -4.50 -3.83
CA HIS A 29 9.54 -4.70 -5.19
C HIS A 29 8.75 -5.78 -5.93
N GLU A 30 8.38 -6.87 -5.26
CA GLU A 30 7.59 -7.95 -5.84
C GLU A 30 6.17 -7.52 -6.19
N VAL A 31 5.54 -6.70 -5.34
CA VAL A 31 4.22 -6.12 -5.60
C VAL A 31 4.25 -5.23 -6.85
N VAL A 32 5.25 -4.36 -6.98
CA VAL A 32 5.42 -3.51 -8.16
C VAL A 32 5.70 -4.35 -9.40
N LYS A 33 6.61 -5.33 -9.32
CA LYS A 33 6.95 -6.22 -10.43
C LYS A 33 5.72 -6.98 -10.93
N ARG A 34 4.95 -7.58 -10.02
CA ARG A 34 3.69 -8.27 -10.32
C ARG A 34 2.72 -7.34 -11.04
N ALA A 35 2.55 -6.12 -10.53
CA ALA A 35 1.65 -5.14 -11.14
C ALA A 35 2.08 -4.73 -12.56
N TRP A 36 3.39 -4.68 -12.82
CA TRP A 36 3.93 -4.34 -14.14
C TRP A 36 3.91 -5.51 -15.12
N THR A 37 3.88 -6.75 -14.64
CA THR A 37 3.69 -7.96 -15.45
C THR A 37 2.24 -8.21 -15.85
N MET A 38 1.27 -7.58 -15.16
CA MET A 38 -0.14 -7.69 -15.55
C MET A 38 -0.34 -7.18 -16.98
N GLY A 39 -0.77 -8.09 -17.86
CA GLY A 39 -1.05 -7.79 -19.26
C GLY A 39 -2.26 -6.87 -19.40
N ALA A 40 -2.15 -5.86 -20.27
CA ALA A 40 -3.29 -5.10 -20.76
C ALA A 40 -3.26 -5.13 -22.29
N ALA A 41 -4.40 -5.43 -22.91
CA ALA A 41 -4.57 -5.33 -24.35
C ALA A 41 -4.90 -3.88 -24.75
N GLY A 42 -4.51 -3.48 -25.95
CA GLY A 42 -4.76 -2.14 -26.49
C GLY A 42 -3.48 -1.37 -26.84
N ASN A 43 -3.65 -0.08 -27.17
CA ASN A 43 -2.54 0.76 -27.61
C ASN A 43 -1.49 0.98 -26.49
N PRO A 44 -0.24 1.36 -26.83
CA PRO A 44 0.84 1.54 -25.85
C PRO A 44 0.49 2.49 -24.70
N MET A 45 -0.23 3.58 -24.98
CA MET A 45 -0.63 4.56 -23.97
C MET A 45 -1.64 3.98 -22.98
N TYR A 46 -2.61 3.23 -23.48
CA TYR A 46 -3.58 2.51 -22.65
C TYR A 46 -2.88 1.48 -21.76
N ARG A 47 -1.93 0.72 -22.31
CA ARG A 47 -1.13 -0.26 -21.56
C ARG A 47 -0.35 0.39 -20.42
N PHE A 48 0.26 1.54 -20.68
CA PHE A 48 0.96 2.32 -19.65
C PHE A 48 0.00 2.80 -18.55
N MET A 49 -1.17 3.34 -18.94
CA MET A 49 -2.19 3.79 -18.00
C MET A 49 -2.71 2.64 -17.12
N CYS A 50 -2.89 1.45 -17.69
CA CYS A 50 -3.25 0.25 -16.96
C CYS A 50 -2.16 -0.15 -15.96
N LYS A 51 -0.89 -0.22 -16.38
CA LYS A 51 0.24 -0.50 -15.47
C LYS A 51 0.26 0.47 -14.27
N ARG A 52 0.04 1.77 -14.51
CA ARG A 52 -0.06 2.77 -13.43
C ARG A 52 -1.22 2.48 -12.48
N ARG A 53 -2.41 2.14 -13.02
CA ARG A 53 -3.60 1.80 -12.22
C ARG A 53 -3.39 0.54 -11.39
N PHE A 54 -2.83 -0.51 -11.99
CA PHE A 54 -2.53 -1.77 -11.32
C PHE A 54 -1.51 -1.57 -10.21
N THR A 55 -0.42 -0.84 -10.47
CA THR A 55 0.61 -0.56 -9.46
C THR A 55 0.01 0.16 -8.25
N LYS A 56 -0.83 1.19 -8.49
CA LYS A 56 -1.54 1.88 -7.41
C LYS A 56 -2.45 0.93 -6.62
N HIS A 57 -3.23 0.09 -7.30
CA HIS A 57 -4.15 -0.83 -6.64
C HIS A 57 -3.42 -1.83 -5.75
N GLU A 58 -2.42 -2.50 -6.33
CA GLU A 58 -1.65 -3.53 -5.63
C GLU A 58 -0.89 -2.96 -4.44
N LEU A 59 -0.31 -1.76 -4.55
CA LEU A 59 0.36 -1.10 -3.42
C LEU A 59 -0.61 -0.73 -2.29
N ILE A 60 -1.82 -0.25 -2.61
CA ILE A 60 -2.84 0.04 -1.59
C ILE A 60 -3.25 -1.24 -0.87
N THR A 61 -3.50 -2.32 -1.63
CA THR A 61 -3.91 -3.62 -1.07
C THR A 61 -2.81 -4.21 -0.20
N TRP A 62 -1.58 -4.25 -0.71
CA TRP A 62 -0.41 -4.71 0.04
C TRP A 62 -0.22 -3.91 1.34
N TYR A 63 -0.26 -2.59 1.27
CA TYR A 63 -0.07 -1.74 2.45
C TYR A 63 -1.17 -1.94 3.50
N LYS A 64 -2.43 -2.05 3.07
CA LYS A 64 -3.55 -2.34 3.98
C LYS A 64 -3.39 -3.71 4.65
N ASN A 65 -2.98 -4.73 3.90
CA ASN A 65 -2.75 -6.05 4.46
C ASN A 65 -1.55 -6.06 5.41
N SER A 66 -0.48 -5.31 5.07
CA SER A 66 0.70 -5.18 5.93
C SER A 66 0.36 -4.46 7.24
N ILE A 67 -0.36 -3.33 7.20
CA ILE A 67 -0.78 -2.60 8.40
C ILE A 67 -1.82 -3.38 9.21
N GLY A 68 -2.79 -4.00 8.55
CA GLY A 68 -3.78 -4.84 9.21
C GLY A 68 -3.10 -5.95 10.02
N ASN A 69 -2.11 -6.60 9.42
CA ASN A 69 -1.31 -7.63 10.10
C ASN A 69 -0.44 -7.08 11.22
N VAL A 70 0.12 -5.87 11.08
CA VAL A 70 0.93 -5.24 12.14
C VAL A 70 0.07 -4.88 13.35
N ASN A 71 -1.14 -4.35 13.15
CA ASN A 71 -2.05 -4.06 14.26
C ASN A 71 -2.53 -5.33 14.95
N ASN A 72 -2.89 -6.38 14.20
CA ASN A 72 -3.29 -7.66 14.81
C ASN A 72 -2.17 -8.25 15.67
N LYS A 73 -0.94 -8.26 15.17
CA LYS A 73 0.22 -8.73 15.95
C LYS A 73 0.52 -7.87 17.17
N LEU A 74 0.25 -6.56 17.10
CA LEU A 74 0.44 -5.66 18.22
C LEU A 74 -0.63 -5.85 19.31
N GLU A 75 -1.88 -6.18 18.93
CA GLU A 75 -2.93 -6.52 19.88
C GLU A 75 -2.68 -7.89 20.53
N GLU A 76 -2.29 -8.90 19.75
CA GLU A 76 -1.88 -10.22 20.28
C GLU A 76 -0.72 -10.11 21.27
N ALA A 77 0.30 -9.29 20.95
CA ALA A 77 1.44 -9.08 21.84
C ALA A 77 1.13 -8.23 23.09
N LYS A 78 0.02 -7.48 23.09
CA LYS A 78 -0.44 -6.77 24.30
C LYS A 78 -1.21 -7.71 25.22
N GLU A 79 -2.04 -8.58 24.68
CA GLU A 79 -2.76 -9.60 25.45
C GLU A 79 -1.79 -10.54 26.18
N GLU A 80 -0.67 -10.92 25.56
CA GLU A 80 0.34 -11.80 26.18
C GLU A 80 1.16 -11.13 27.31
N VAL A 81 1.14 -9.79 27.40
CA VAL A 81 1.84 -9.03 28.46
C VAL A 81 0.91 -8.67 29.62
N GLU A 82 -0.41 -8.80 29.43
CA GLU A 82 -1.43 -8.47 30.43
C GLU A 82 -1.98 -9.71 31.19
N GLU A 83 -1.55 -10.93 30.80
CA GLU A 83 -1.64 -12.17 31.60
C GLU A 83 -0.34 -12.45 32.38
#